data_AF-A0A0H4WXB6-F1
#
_entry.id   AF-A0A0H4WXB6-F1
#
_cell.length_a   1.000
_cell.length_b   1.000
_cell.length_c   1.000
_cell.angle_alpha   90.00
_cell.angle_beta   90.00
_cell.angle_gamma   90.00
#
_symmetry.space_group_name_H-M   'P 1'
#
loop_
_entity.id
_entity.type
_entity.pdbx_description
1 polymer ?
#
loop_
_entity_poly.entity_id
_entity_poly.type
_entity_poly.pdbx_seq_one_letter_code
_entity_poly.pdbx_strand_id
1 'polypeptide(L)'
;MRMNGPCFNHFPHGIHPRADGWCKLPGVTKLFLPQAQLEEWALADKADLRDGRLVVMAEGGVAFPLSPAVHFVQLVSGEDTQGLVARVKTEEQLARLGAEQMADSVLVGDNAYEVVPGYVAEVAASAPRPEGAEKKPDSEADLLAAFILNKMG
;
A
#
# COMPACT_ATOMS: atom_id res chain seq x y z
N MET A 1 6.40 50.25 -31.28
CA MET A 1 5.70 48.95 -31.33
C MET A 1 6.68 47.84 -31.67
N ARG A 2 6.81 46.83 -30.80
CA ARG A 2 7.12 45.42 -31.13
C ARG A 2 6.97 44.58 -29.85
N MET A 3 5.96 43.73 -29.87
CA MET A 3 5.66 42.71 -28.86
C MET A 3 6.58 41.50 -29.07
N ASN A 4 7.01 40.83 -27.99
CA ASN A 4 7.31 39.40 -27.93
C ASN A 4 7.43 38.97 -26.45
N GLY A 5 6.59 38.03 -26.03
CA GLY A 5 6.81 37.19 -24.84
C GLY A 5 7.82 36.07 -25.14
N PRO A 6 7.94 34.99 -24.33
CA PRO A 6 7.06 34.58 -23.24
C PRO A 6 7.75 34.37 -21.88
N CYS A 7 6.87 34.18 -20.89
CA CYS A 7 7.13 33.69 -19.54
C CYS A 7 8.08 32.49 -19.51
N PHE A 8 9.13 32.56 -18.71
CA PHE A 8 9.86 31.37 -18.26
C PHE A 8 9.59 31.19 -16.77
N ASN A 9 8.73 30.22 -16.47
CA ASN A 9 8.56 29.67 -15.13
C ASN A 9 9.91 29.15 -14.63
N HIS A 10 10.44 29.82 -13.62
CA HIS A 10 11.57 29.34 -12.83
C HIS A 10 11.04 28.27 -11.86
N PHE A 11 11.05 27.01 -12.31
CA PHE A 11 10.92 25.84 -11.43
C PHE A 11 12.29 25.55 -10.80
N PRO A 12 12.45 25.61 -9.47
CA PRO A 12 13.67 25.10 -8.85
C PRO A 12 13.69 23.57 -8.95
N HIS A 13 14.62 23.07 -9.77
CA HIS A 13 15.03 21.67 -9.80
C HIS A 13 15.68 21.26 -8.47
N GLY A 14 15.37 20.06 -8.01
CA GLY A 14 16.37 19.19 -7.38
C GLY A 14 16.25 18.97 -5.87
N ILE A 15 15.18 18.33 -5.42
CA ILE A 15 15.25 17.49 -4.22
C ILE A 15 15.68 16.09 -4.69
N HIS A 16 16.97 15.77 -4.56
CA HIS A 16 17.42 14.38 -4.57
C HIS A 16 17.09 13.77 -3.20
N PRO A 17 16.26 12.71 -3.10
CA PRO A 17 16.19 11.94 -1.87
C PRO A 17 17.49 11.15 -1.71
N ARG A 18 18.26 11.48 -0.67
CA ARG A 18 19.39 10.66 -0.19
C ARG A 18 18.84 9.27 0.16
N ALA A 19 19.27 8.27 -0.60
CA ALA A 19 19.19 6.88 -0.22
C ALA A 19 20.23 6.62 0.87
N ASP A 20 19.90 6.90 2.13
CA ASP A 20 20.62 6.34 3.28
C ASP A 20 19.70 6.33 4.50
N GLY A 21 19.36 5.13 4.98
CA GLY A 21 18.57 4.94 6.20
C GLY A 21 17.31 4.10 6.01
N TRP A 22 17.43 2.88 5.48
CA TRP A 22 16.43 1.85 5.79
C TRP A 22 16.49 1.57 7.30
N CYS A 23 15.61 2.24 8.04
CA CYS A 23 15.33 1.94 9.44
C CYS A 23 15.06 0.44 9.54
N LYS A 24 15.88 -0.28 10.31
CA LYS A 24 15.59 -1.65 10.75
C LYS A 24 14.33 -1.60 11.60
N LEU A 25 13.18 -1.86 10.98
CA LEU A 25 11.89 -1.86 11.64
C LEU A 25 11.56 -3.28 12.10
N PRO A 26 11.18 -3.47 13.38
CA PRO A 26 10.90 -4.78 13.93
C PRO A 26 9.61 -5.38 13.33
N GLY A 27 9.69 -6.65 12.93
CA GLY A 27 8.54 -7.57 12.74
C GLY A 27 7.63 -7.31 11.54
N VAL A 28 6.98 -6.15 11.46
CA VAL A 28 6.06 -5.75 10.39
C VAL A 28 6.05 -4.22 10.31
N THR A 29 6.38 -3.66 9.15
CA THR A 29 6.28 -2.22 8.88
C THR A 29 5.00 -1.92 8.12
N LYS A 30 4.20 -0.99 8.63
CA LYS A 30 3.06 -0.42 7.89
C LYS A 30 3.53 0.82 7.16
N LEU A 31 3.47 0.80 5.85
CA LEU A 31 3.85 1.93 5.01
C LEU A 31 2.62 2.43 4.26
N PHE A 32 2.34 3.73 4.34
CA PHE A 32 1.31 4.35 3.52
C PHE A 32 1.89 4.75 2.17
N LEU A 33 1.18 4.38 1.11
CA LEU A 33 1.52 4.61 -0.29
C LEU A 33 0.39 5.41 -0.94
N PRO A 34 0.60 6.69 -1.27
CA PRO A 34 -0.35 7.47 -2.05
C PRO A 34 -0.64 6.80 -3.39
N GLN A 35 -1.88 6.87 -3.88
CA GLN A 35 -2.25 6.30 -5.18
C GLN A 35 -1.38 6.86 -6.32
N ALA A 36 -1.18 8.19 -6.34
CA ALA A 36 -0.32 8.84 -7.33
C ALA A 36 1.14 8.32 -7.33
N GLN A 37 1.64 7.90 -6.17
CA GLN A 37 2.98 7.33 -6.05
C GLN A 37 3.05 5.92 -6.65
N LEU A 38 2.00 5.11 -6.47
CA LEU A 38 1.88 3.80 -7.10
C LEU A 38 1.79 3.91 -8.62
N GLU A 39 1.02 4.89 -9.12
CA GLU A 39 0.91 5.17 -10.55
C GLU A 39 2.26 5.56 -11.16
N GLU A 40 3.05 6.38 -10.46
CA GLU A 40 4.42 6.70 -10.87
C GLU A 40 5.33 5.47 -10.91
N TRP A 41 5.23 4.58 -9.91
CA TRP A 41 6.04 3.35 -9.89
C TRP A 41 5.64 2.36 -10.98
N ALA A 42 4.35 2.26 -11.28
CA ALA A 42 3.84 1.45 -12.38
C ALA A 42 4.31 2.00 -13.73
N LEU A 43 4.25 3.31 -13.92
CA LEU A 43 4.75 3.97 -15.14
C LEU A 43 6.27 3.79 -15.31
N ALA A 44 7.00 3.76 -14.19
CA ALA A 44 8.45 3.56 -14.16
C ALA A 44 8.88 2.09 -14.17
N ASP A 45 7.96 1.13 -14.31
CA ASP A 45 8.21 -0.32 -14.27
C ASP A 45 8.89 -0.81 -12.96
N LYS A 46 8.77 -0.02 -11.89
CA LYS A 46 9.40 -0.32 -10.59
C LYS A 46 8.53 -1.24 -9.75
N ALA A 47 7.22 -1.03 -9.78
CA ALA A 47 6.25 -1.82 -9.06
C ALA A 47 4.91 -1.80 -9.78
N ASP A 48 4.11 -2.84 -9.61
CA ASP A 48 2.84 -3.02 -10.31
C ASP A 48 1.73 -3.44 -9.33
N LEU A 49 0.51 -2.92 -9.53
CA LEU A 49 -0.63 -3.24 -8.69
C LEU A 49 -1.42 -4.41 -9.29
N ARG A 50 -1.35 -5.58 -8.66
CA ARG A 50 -2.03 -6.81 -9.10
C ARG A 50 -2.91 -7.36 -7.99
N ASP A 51 -4.21 -7.48 -8.27
CA ASP A 51 -5.17 -8.15 -7.37
C ASP A 51 -5.13 -7.64 -5.91
N GLY A 52 -4.98 -6.33 -5.72
CA GLY A 52 -4.86 -5.72 -4.39
C GLY A 52 -3.52 -6.00 -3.69
N ARG A 53 -2.48 -6.33 -4.45
CA ARG A 53 -1.11 -6.56 -3.98
C ARG A 53 -0.14 -5.71 -4.78
N LEU A 54 0.86 -5.17 -4.10
CA LEU A 54 1.97 -4.45 -4.72
C LEU A 54 3.06 -5.43 -5.11
N VAL A 55 3.31 -5.60 -6.41
CA VAL A 55 4.41 -6.42 -6.94
C VAL A 55 5.60 -5.53 -7.20
N VAL A 56 6.67 -5.63 -6.42
CA VAL A 56 7.89 -4.84 -6.61
C VAL A 56 8.85 -5.58 -7.54
N MET A 57 9.07 -5.02 -8.73
CA MET A 57 9.90 -5.64 -9.78
C MET A 57 11.38 -5.66 -9.41
N ALA A 58 11.84 -4.65 -8.66
CA ALA A 58 13.23 -4.51 -8.24
C ALA A 58 13.75 -5.65 -7.34
N GLU A 59 12.86 -6.35 -6.62
CA GLU A 59 13.21 -7.47 -5.73
C GLU A 59 12.82 -8.84 -6.30
N GLY A 60 12.73 -8.96 -7.63
CA GLY A 60 12.37 -10.23 -8.27
C GLY A 60 10.87 -10.57 -8.19
N GLY A 61 10.01 -9.55 -8.07
CA GLY A 61 8.55 -9.70 -8.10
C GLY A 61 7.92 -10.04 -6.76
N VAL A 62 8.47 -9.53 -5.65
CA VAL A 62 7.87 -9.71 -4.32
C VAL A 62 6.52 -8.99 -4.27
N ALA A 63 5.48 -9.71 -3.88
CA ALA A 63 4.13 -9.18 -3.72
C ALA A 63 3.84 -8.86 -2.24
N PHE A 64 3.43 -7.62 -1.97
CA PHE A 64 3.01 -7.16 -0.64
C PHE A 64 1.49 -6.95 -0.61
N PRO A 65 0.79 -7.39 0.45
CA PRO A 65 -0.63 -7.09 0.60
C PRO A 65 -0.83 -5.58 0.76
N LEU A 66 -1.80 -5.04 0.02
CA LEU A 66 -2.22 -3.65 0.13
C LEU A 66 -3.64 -3.58 0.71
N SER A 67 -3.84 -2.69 1.66
CA SER A 67 -5.17 -2.35 2.17
C SER A 67 -5.55 -0.92 1.76
N PRO A 68 -6.72 -0.70 1.15
CA PRO A 68 -7.16 0.64 0.77
C PRO A 68 -7.25 1.54 2.01
N ALA A 69 -6.68 2.73 1.91
CA ALA A 69 -6.58 3.67 3.01
C ALA A 69 -6.54 5.11 2.51
N VAL A 70 -6.91 6.02 3.39
CA VAL A 70 -6.84 7.46 3.14
C VAL A 70 -5.95 8.13 4.18
N HIS A 71 -5.18 9.10 3.72
CA HIS A 71 -4.45 10.00 4.60
C HIS A 71 -5.19 11.33 4.67
N PHE A 72 -5.65 11.71 5.86
CA PHE A 72 -6.30 12.98 6.09
C PHE A 72 -5.26 14.11 6.03
N VAL A 73 -5.36 14.97 5.03
CA VAL A 73 -4.42 16.08 4.83
C VAL A 73 -4.82 17.27 5.70
N GLN A 74 -6.08 17.67 5.62
CA GLN A 74 -6.60 18.83 6.33
C GLN A 74 -8.12 18.77 6.47
N LEU A 75 -8.64 19.55 7.41
CA LEU A 75 -10.07 19.80 7.58
C LEU A 75 -10.49 20.91 6.60
N VAL A 76 -11.50 20.64 5.78
CA VAL A 76 -12.07 21.59 4.81
C VAL A 76 -13.23 22.35 5.45
N SER A 77 -14.12 21.63 6.15
CA SER A 77 -15.30 22.19 6.80
C SER A 77 -15.63 21.45 8.10
N GLY A 78 -16.08 22.17 9.13
CA GLY A 78 -16.49 21.60 10.41
C GLY A 78 -15.43 21.77 11.52
N GLU A 79 -15.30 20.77 12.38
CA GLU A 79 -14.35 20.73 13.50
C GLU A 79 -13.68 19.34 13.61
N ASP A 80 -12.35 19.33 13.74
CA ASP A 80 -11.54 18.10 13.91
C ASP A 80 -11.62 17.56 15.35
N THR A 81 -12.82 17.18 15.78
CA THR A 81 -13.08 16.68 17.14
C THR A 81 -12.36 15.37 17.46
N GLN A 82 -11.95 14.62 16.44
CA GLN A 82 -11.34 13.29 16.56
C GLN A 82 -9.83 13.30 16.28
N GLY A 83 -9.23 14.43 15.94
CA GLY A 83 -7.79 14.49 15.64
C GLY A 83 -7.40 13.67 14.41
N LEU A 84 -8.25 13.65 13.38
CA LEU A 84 -8.08 12.84 12.18
C LEU A 84 -7.06 13.44 11.22
N VAL A 85 -6.87 14.75 11.24
CA VAL A 85 -5.88 15.43 10.39
C VAL A 85 -4.48 14.84 10.64
N ALA A 86 -3.73 14.61 9.56
CA ALA A 86 -2.44 13.92 9.53
C ALA A 86 -2.46 12.46 10.03
N ARG A 87 -3.63 11.81 10.04
CA ARG A 87 -3.76 10.37 10.31
C ARG A 87 -4.07 9.59 9.04
N VAL A 88 -3.63 8.34 9.03
CA VAL A 88 -4.02 7.35 8.02
C VAL A 88 -5.10 6.46 8.62
N LYS A 89 -6.19 6.25 7.88
CA LYS A 89 -7.25 5.31 8.22
C LYS A 89 -7.52 4.41 7.03
N THR A 90 -7.67 3.11 7.28
CA THR A 90 -8.11 2.19 6.24
C THR A 90 -9.59 2.42 5.92
N GLU A 91 -10.02 2.03 4.73
CA GLU A 91 -11.42 2.15 4.30
C GLU A 91 -12.37 1.45 5.29
N GLU A 92 -11.97 0.29 5.84
CA GLU A 92 -12.74 -0.39 6.89
C GLU A 92 -12.90 0.46 8.17
N GLN A 93 -11.87 1.23 8.54
CA GLN A 93 -11.96 2.13 9.69
C GLN A 93 -12.86 3.32 9.38
N LEU A 94 -12.81 3.88 8.17
CA LEU A 94 -13.71 4.92 7.71
C LEU A 94 -15.17 4.46 7.77
N ALA A 95 -15.46 3.27 7.23
CA ALA A 95 -16.79 2.70 7.25
C ALA A 95 -17.33 2.55 8.69
N ARG A 96 -16.48 2.11 9.64
CA ARG A 96 -16.85 2.03 11.07
C ARG A 96 -17.08 3.38 11.72
N LEU A 97 -16.40 4.42 11.23
CA LEU A 97 -16.58 5.81 11.68
C LEU A 97 -17.81 6.48 11.05
N GLY A 98 -18.52 5.80 10.13
CA GLY A 98 -19.60 6.41 9.35
C GLY A 98 -19.09 7.48 8.40
N ALA A 99 -17.85 7.32 7.92
CA ALA A 99 -17.23 8.24 6.99
C ALA A 99 -17.53 7.84 5.54
N GLU A 100 -17.91 8.82 4.71
CA GLU A 100 -18.17 8.65 3.29
C GLU A 100 -16.99 9.24 2.49
N GLN A 101 -16.28 8.38 1.76
CA GLN A 101 -15.18 8.81 0.89
C GLN A 101 -15.71 9.20 -0.50
N MET A 102 -15.27 10.36 -0.96
CA MET A 102 -15.51 10.93 -2.28
C MET A 102 -14.17 11.30 -2.92
N ALA A 103 -13.56 10.37 -3.66
CA ALA A 103 -12.26 10.57 -4.31
C ALA A 103 -11.16 11.08 -3.33
N ASP A 104 -10.82 12.36 -3.42
CA ASP A 104 -9.85 13.10 -2.59
C ASP A 104 -10.48 13.83 -1.37
N SER A 105 -11.76 13.57 -1.09
CA SER A 105 -12.50 14.17 0.02
C SER A 105 -13.16 13.08 0.87
N VAL A 106 -13.28 13.30 2.18
CA VAL A 106 -14.01 12.41 3.09
C VAL A 106 -14.94 13.22 3.97
N LEU A 107 -16.21 12.83 4.03
CA LEU A 107 -17.17 13.34 5.00
C LEU A 107 -17.23 12.41 6.20
N VAL A 108 -17.12 12.95 7.41
CA VAL A 108 -17.32 12.22 8.68
C VAL A 108 -18.41 12.93 9.46
N GLY A 109 -19.63 12.41 9.36
CA GLY A 109 -20.82 13.09 9.86
C GLY A 109 -21.04 14.42 9.14
N ASP A 110 -20.85 15.54 9.84
CA ASP A 110 -21.00 16.90 9.29
C ASP A 110 -19.65 17.55 8.91
N ASN A 111 -18.54 16.85 9.13
CA ASN A 111 -17.20 17.39 8.93
C ASN A 111 -16.63 16.90 7.59
N ALA A 112 -16.12 17.83 6.78
CA ALA A 112 -15.47 17.51 5.51
C ALA A 112 -13.95 17.64 5.64
N TYR A 113 -13.24 16.63 5.19
CA TYR A 113 -11.78 16.57 5.18
C TYR A 113 -11.27 16.38 3.77
N GLU A 114 -10.15 17.01 3.46
CA GLU A 114 -9.35 16.71 2.29
C GLU A 114 -8.45 15.52 2.63
N VAL A 115 -8.46 14.51 1.77
CA VAL A 115 -7.69 13.29 1.96
C VAL A 115 -6.91 12.94 0.71
N VAL A 116 -5.81 12.22 0.90
CA VAL A 116 -5.09 11.59 -0.21
C VAL A 116 -5.46 10.11 -0.22
N PRO A 117 -6.08 9.61 -1.31
CA PRO A 117 -6.34 8.19 -1.46
C PRO A 117 -5.03 7.43 -1.65
N GLY A 118 -4.96 6.24 -1.10
CA GLY A 118 -3.78 5.40 -1.18
C GLY A 118 -4.01 4.02 -0.59
N TYR A 119 -2.91 3.38 -0.24
CA TYR A 119 -2.90 2.02 0.27
C TYR A 119 -1.91 1.92 1.42
N VAL A 120 -2.20 1.09 2.41
CA VAL A 120 -1.23 0.68 3.42
C VAL A 120 -0.66 -0.66 3.01
N ALA A 121 0.66 -0.70 2.82
CA ALA A 121 1.43 -1.92 2.65
C ALA A 121 1.89 -2.44 4.01
N GLU A 122 1.68 -3.73 4.26
CA GLU A 122 2.25 -4.42 5.41
C GLU A 122 3.49 -5.21 4.96
N VAL A 123 4.67 -4.69 5.30
CA VAL A 123 5.95 -5.32 4.98
C VAL A 123 6.42 -6.11 6.21
N ALA A 124 6.19 -7.42 6.20
CA ALA A 124 6.76 -8.30 7.21
C ALA A 124 8.29 -8.33 7.06
N ALA A 125 9.02 -8.17 8.17
CA ALA A 125 10.49 -8.20 8.18
C ALA A 125 11.06 -9.59 7.80
N SER A 126 10.21 -10.62 7.82
CA SER A 126 10.46 -11.91 7.20
C SER A 126 9.66 -11.94 5.90
N ALA A 127 10.37 -11.97 4.76
CA ALA A 127 9.77 -12.12 3.43
C ALA A 127 8.60 -13.11 3.47
N PRO A 128 7.46 -12.83 2.82
CA PRO A 128 6.47 -13.85 2.59
C PRO A 128 7.15 -14.93 1.76
N ARG A 129 7.58 -16.01 2.41
CA ARG A 129 7.83 -17.27 1.70
C ARG A 129 6.52 -17.52 0.95
N PRO A 130 6.53 -17.67 -0.39
CA PRO A 130 5.31 -18.04 -1.09
C PRO A 130 4.83 -19.32 -0.42
N GLU A 131 3.68 -19.21 0.27
CA GLU A 131 3.01 -20.32 0.91
C GLU A 131 2.41 -21.16 -0.22
N GLY A 132 3.29 -21.88 -0.87
CA GLY A 132 2.99 -22.96 -1.80
C GLY A 132 3.20 -24.26 -1.07
N ALA A 133 2.08 -24.89 -0.70
CA ALA A 133 1.92 -26.30 -0.40
C ALA A 133 2.42 -26.81 0.97
N GLU A 134 1.71 -26.45 2.04
CA GLU A 134 1.28 -27.52 2.96
C GLU A 134 0.15 -28.30 2.28
N LYS A 135 0.53 -29.22 1.39
CA LYS A 135 -0.33 -30.35 1.06
C LYS A 135 -0.57 -31.09 2.37
N LYS A 136 -1.78 -30.99 2.91
CA LYS A 136 -2.31 -32.05 3.75
C LYS A 136 -2.05 -33.39 3.01
N PRO A 137 -1.52 -34.41 3.69
CA PRO A 137 -1.34 -35.73 3.08
C PRO A 137 -2.72 -36.39 2.97
N ASP A 138 -3.54 -35.96 2.03
CA ASP A 138 -4.78 -36.64 1.62
C ASP A 138 -4.71 -37.18 0.19
N SER A 139 -3.57 -36.97 -0.49
CA SER A 139 -3.31 -37.61 -1.77
C SER A 139 -3.07 -39.10 -1.58
N GLU A 140 -3.84 -39.92 -2.29
CA GLU A 140 -3.73 -41.36 -2.49
C GLU A 140 -2.27 -41.91 -2.56
N ALA A 141 -1.34 -41.10 -3.08
CA ALA A 141 0.08 -41.40 -3.13
C ALA A 141 0.73 -41.60 -1.74
N ASP A 142 0.33 -40.82 -0.73
CA ASP A 142 0.84 -40.92 0.65
C ASP A 142 0.27 -42.16 1.36
N LEU A 143 -1.01 -42.47 1.12
CA LEU A 143 -1.64 -43.71 1.59
C LEU A 143 -0.99 -44.96 0.97
N LEU A 144 -0.62 -44.90 -0.31
CA LEU A 144 0.15 -45.95 -0.99
C LEU A 144 1.55 -46.10 -0.40
N ALA A 145 2.24 -44.99 -0.13
CA ALA A 145 3.57 -45.02 0.48
C ALA A 145 3.56 -45.64 1.88
N ALA A 146 2.58 -45.27 2.72
CA ALA A 146 2.41 -45.83 4.05
C ALA A 146 2.12 -47.35 4.01
N PHE A 147 1.32 -47.82 3.05
CA PHE A 147 1.02 -49.24 2.90
C PHE A 147 2.24 -50.06 2.45
N ILE A 148 3.06 -49.50 1.56
CA ILE A 148 4.27 -50.17 1.07
C ILE A 148 5.30 -50.34 2.20
N LEU A 149 5.47 -49.31 3.04
CA LEU A 149 6.39 -49.35 4.18
C LEU A 149 5.95 -50.34 5.26
N ASN A 150 4.64 -50.52 5.48
CA ASN A 150 4.09 -51.44 6.47
C ASN A 150 4.20 -52.94 6.10
N LYS A 151 4.72 -53.28 4.91
CA LYS A 151 4.82 -54.67 4.43
C LYS A 151 6.27 -55.19 4.33
N MET A 152 7.25 -54.43 4.81
CA MET A 152 8.67 -54.83 4.86
C MET A 152 9.24 -54.88 6.28
N GLY A 153 8.37 -54.87 7.30
CA GLY A 153 8.72 -55.12 8.71
C GLY A 153 8.26 -56.49 9.16
#